data_AF-A0A921BDC5-F1
#
_entry.id   AF-A0A921BDC5-F1
#
_cell.length_a   1.000
_cell.length_b   1.000
_cell.length_c   1.000
_cell.angle_alpha   90.00
_cell.angle_beta   90.00
_cell.angle_gamma   90.00
#
_symmetry.space_group_name_H-M   'P 1'
#
loop_
_entity.id
_entity.type
_entity.pdbx_description
1 polymer ?
#
loop_
_entity_poly.entity_id
_entity_poly.type
_entity_poly.pdbx_seq_one_letter_code
_entity_poly.pdbx_strand_id
1 'polypeptide(L)'
;MWQNGSYVAFKSDQSSRTSADMIELWQSWIDRYPIVLIEDALAENDWDGWAALTRSLGERIELVGDDIFCTNPSILQQAIEQKVGNSILVKTESNWYCV
;
A
#
# COMPACT_ATOMS: atom_id res chain seq x y z
N MET A 1 5.83 -2.10 -11.16
CA MET A 1 4.48 -1.83 -11.72
C MET A 1 3.65 -3.07 -11.47
N TRP A 2 2.44 -2.90 -10.96
CA TRP A 2 1.54 -4.02 -10.71
C TRP A 2 0.89 -4.48 -12.03
N GLN A 3 0.95 -5.78 -12.28
CA GLN A 3 0.43 -6.42 -13.48
C GLN A 3 -0.13 -7.79 -13.10
N ASN A 4 -1.44 -7.97 -13.27
CA ASN A 4 -2.13 -9.25 -13.07
C ASN A 4 -1.81 -9.94 -11.72
N GLY A 5 -1.83 -9.18 -10.62
CA GLY A 5 -1.54 -9.73 -9.28
C GLY A 5 -0.06 -9.83 -8.91
N SER A 6 0.84 -9.23 -9.68
CA SER A 6 2.28 -9.24 -9.37
C SER A 6 2.96 -7.90 -9.63
N TYR A 7 4.03 -7.62 -8.88
CA TYR A 7 4.83 -6.41 -8.95
C TYR A 7 6.07 -6.64 -9.80
N VAL A 8 6.08 -6.08 -11.02
CA VAL A 8 7.17 -6.23 -11.99
C VAL A 8 8.14 -5.05 -11.90
N ALA A 9 9.42 -5.35 -11.66
CA ALA A 9 10.52 -4.38 -11.61
C ALA A 9 11.05 -4.02 -13.01
N PHE A 10 10.16 -3.48 -13.85
CA PHE A 10 10.39 -3.29 -15.29
C PHE A 10 11.65 -2.49 -15.68
N LYS A 11 12.08 -1.51 -14.85
CA LYS A 11 13.29 -0.70 -15.10
C LYS A 11 14.58 -1.32 -14.53
N SER A 12 14.46 -2.35 -13.71
CA SER A 12 15.57 -2.97 -13.01
C SER A 12 15.85 -4.34 -13.64
N ASP A 13 15.73 -5.39 -12.86
CA ASP A 13 16.02 -6.79 -13.21
C ASP A 13 14.83 -7.53 -13.84
N GLN A 14 13.71 -6.84 -14.09
CA GLN A 14 12.47 -7.42 -14.61
C GLN A 14 11.86 -8.51 -13.71
N SER A 15 12.32 -8.63 -12.46
CA SER A 15 11.77 -9.60 -11.52
C SER A 15 10.30 -9.31 -11.21
N SER A 16 9.53 -10.39 -11.06
CA SER A 16 8.14 -10.36 -10.62
C SER A 16 8.09 -10.73 -9.15
N ARG A 17 7.33 -9.97 -8.36
CA ARG A 17 7.16 -10.17 -6.91
C ARG A 17 5.68 -10.31 -6.59
N THR A 18 5.35 -11.19 -5.67
CA THR A 18 4.02 -11.24 -5.04
C THR A 18 3.87 -10.12 -4.01
N SER A 19 2.67 -9.90 -3.49
CA SER A 19 2.45 -8.97 -2.37
C SER A 19 3.24 -9.38 -1.13
N ALA A 20 3.40 -10.69 -0.89
CA ALA A 20 4.21 -11.21 0.21
C ALA A 20 5.70 -10.84 0.04
N ASP A 21 6.25 -11.01 -1.15
CA ASP A 21 7.64 -10.63 -1.46
C ASP A 21 7.87 -9.12 -1.30
N MET A 22 6.85 -8.30 -1.64
CA MET A 22 6.89 -6.86 -1.44
C MET A 22 6.86 -6.49 0.05
N ILE A 23 6.02 -7.14 0.85
CA ILE A 23 5.96 -6.92 2.30
C ILE A 23 7.29 -7.29 2.97
N GLU A 24 7.90 -8.41 2.58
CA GLU A 24 9.22 -8.82 3.09
C GLU A 24 10.30 -7.80 2.70
N LEU A 25 10.25 -7.29 1.46
CA LEU A 25 11.15 -6.22 1.03
C LEU A 25 11.01 -4.98 1.92
N TRP A 26 9.80 -4.49 2.16
CA TRP A 26 9.54 -3.34 3.02
C TRP A 26 9.98 -3.59 4.46
N GLN A 27 9.67 -4.75 5.02
CA GLN A 27 10.14 -5.15 6.34
C GLN A 27 11.66 -5.08 6.43
N SER A 28 12.37 -5.64 5.44
CA SER A 28 13.83 -5.62 5.41
C SER A 28 14.40 -4.20 5.36
N TRP A 29 13.68 -3.23 4.78
CA TRP A 29 14.12 -1.85 4.72
C TRP A 29 13.88 -1.13 6.05
N ILE A 30 12.72 -1.35 6.67
CA ILE A 30 12.37 -0.80 7.99
C ILE A 30 13.32 -1.34 9.07
N ASP A 31 13.79 -2.59 8.95
CA ASP A 31 14.77 -3.16 9.87
C ASP A 31 16.17 -2.55 9.70
N ARG A 32 16.49 -2.02 8.51
CA ARG A 32 17.82 -1.47 8.16
C ARG A 32 17.91 0.05 8.29
N TYR A 33 16.79 0.74 8.10
CA TYR A 33 16.72 2.19 8.00
C TYR A 33 15.57 2.70 8.89
N PRO A 34 15.68 3.91 9.47
CA PRO A 34 14.63 4.50 10.31
C PRO A 34 13.46 5.03 9.46
N ILE A 35 12.87 4.16 8.63
CA ILE A 35 11.68 4.45 7.85
C ILE A 35 10.50 4.42 8.81
N VAL A 36 9.81 5.55 8.93
CA VAL A 36 8.64 5.70 9.81
C VAL A 36 7.32 5.65 9.05
N LEU A 37 7.37 5.77 7.72
CA LEU A 37 6.20 5.87 6.85
C LEU A 37 6.50 5.30 5.47
N ILE A 38 5.53 4.60 4.89
CA ILE A 38 5.50 4.22 3.47
C ILE A 38 4.13 4.59 2.89
N GLU A 39 4.14 5.31 1.78
CA GLU A 39 2.98 5.63 0.95
C GLU A 39 2.87 4.64 -0.22
N ASP A 40 1.66 4.19 -0.55
CA ASP A 40 1.36 3.30 -1.68
C ASP A 40 2.31 2.10 -1.81
N ALA A 41 2.52 1.43 -0.68
CA ALA A 41 3.38 0.27 -0.55
C ALA A 41 2.99 -0.91 -1.46
N LEU A 42 1.71 -0.98 -1.84
CA LEU A 42 1.08 -1.99 -2.69
C LEU A 42 0.06 -1.31 -3.61
N ALA A 43 -0.32 -1.97 -4.70
CA ALA A 43 -1.25 -1.43 -5.68
C ALA A 43 -2.64 -1.17 -5.10
N GLU A 44 -3.36 -0.19 -5.62
CA GLU A 44 -4.70 0.25 -5.17
C GLU A 44 -5.76 -0.88 -5.15
N ASN A 45 -5.60 -1.87 -6.02
CA ASN A 45 -6.49 -3.01 -6.17
C ASN A 45 -6.04 -4.26 -5.40
N ASP A 46 -4.87 -4.23 -4.75
CA ASP A 46 -4.31 -5.34 -3.97
C ASP A 46 -4.78 -5.27 -2.50
N TRP A 47 -6.10 -5.33 -2.29
CA TRP A 47 -6.71 -5.20 -0.96
C TRP A 47 -6.27 -6.30 0.02
N ASP A 48 -6.15 -7.54 -0.46
CA ASP A 48 -5.68 -8.66 0.34
C ASP A 48 -4.21 -8.45 0.76
N GLY A 49 -3.37 -7.98 -0.16
CA GLY A 49 -2.00 -7.59 0.11
C GLY A 49 -1.91 -6.47 1.12
N TRP A 50 -2.73 -5.41 0.98
CA TRP A 50 -2.77 -4.31 1.93
C TRP A 50 -3.23 -4.73 3.34
N ALA A 51 -4.21 -5.62 3.44
CA ALA A 51 -4.61 -6.17 4.73
C ALA A 51 -3.47 -6.99 5.38
N ALA A 52 -2.72 -7.77 4.59
CA ALA A 52 -1.55 -8.49 5.05
C ALA A 52 -0.40 -7.57 5.47
N LEU A 53 -0.14 -6.52 4.69
CA LEU A 53 0.83 -5.47 4.98
C LEU A 53 0.49 -4.77 6.30
N THR A 54 -0.76 -4.39 6.47
CA THR A 54 -1.25 -3.70 7.69
C THR A 54 -1.07 -4.56 8.92
N ARG A 55 -1.41 -5.86 8.85
CA ARG A 55 -1.16 -6.81 9.95
C ARG A 55 0.32 -6.99 10.26
N SER A 56 1.18 -6.93 9.24
CA SER A 56 2.61 -7.23 9.39
C SER A 56 3.40 -6.02 9.91
N LEU A 57 3.09 -4.81 9.45
CA LEU A 57 3.92 -3.62 9.63
C LEU A 57 3.17 -2.42 10.23
N GLY A 58 1.83 -2.45 10.31
CA GLY A 58 1.02 -1.30 10.71
C GLY A 58 1.14 -0.86 12.18
N GLU A 59 1.73 -1.69 13.05
CA GLU A 59 2.08 -1.29 14.43
C GLU A 59 3.47 -0.65 14.52
N ARG A 60 4.29 -0.76 13.47
CA ARG A 60 5.68 -0.29 13.45
C ARG A 60 5.84 1.05 12.72
N ILE A 61 5.07 1.25 11.66
CA ILE A 61 5.18 2.41 10.77
C ILE A 61 3.80 2.91 10.30
N GLU A 62 3.76 4.12 9.78
CA GLU A 62 2.59 4.65 9.07
C GLU A 62 2.52 4.05 7.65
N LEU A 63 1.37 3.50 7.32
CA LEU A 63 1.02 2.95 6.01
C LEU A 63 -0.04 3.86 5.41
N VAL A 64 0.43 4.76 4.55
CA VAL A 64 -0.39 5.81 3.95
C VAL A 64 -0.96 5.31 2.63
N GLY A 65 -2.28 5.22 2.55
CA GLY A 65 -2.96 5.02 1.28
C GLY A 65 -3.19 6.35 0.58
N ASP A 66 -2.65 6.49 -0.62
CA ASP A 66 -3.02 7.56 -1.55
C ASP A 66 -4.05 7.02 -2.55
N ASP A 67 -3.62 6.23 -3.53
CA ASP A 67 -4.50 5.75 -4.60
C ASP A 67 -5.55 4.75 -4.08
N ILE A 68 -5.19 3.88 -3.12
CA ILE A 68 -6.14 2.90 -2.54
C ILE A 68 -7.33 3.54 -1.82
N PHE A 69 -7.18 4.76 -1.28
CA PHE A 69 -8.27 5.47 -0.58
C PHE A 69 -8.83 6.61 -1.41
N CYS A 70 -8.03 7.19 -2.31
CA CYS A 70 -8.38 8.22 -3.28
C CYS A 70 -9.13 9.42 -2.65
N THR A 71 -8.85 9.74 -1.39
CA THR A 71 -9.60 10.78 -0.63
C THR A 71 -11.13 10.55 -0.61
N ASN A 72 -11.60 9.32 -0.83
CA ASN A 72 -13.02 8.97 -0.90
C ASN A 72 -13.52 8.43 0.46
N PRO A 73 -14.50 9.11 1.12
CA PRO A 73 -14.99 8.69 2.43
C PRO A 73 -15.57 7.27 2.48
N SER A 74 -16.25 6.82 1.41
CA SER A 74 -16.86 5.48 1.37
C SER A 74 -15.80 4.38 1.30
N ILE A 75 -14.75 4.61 0.50
CA ILE A 75 -13.62 3.67 0.39
C ILE A 75 -12.84 3.64 1.71
N LEU A 76 -12.59 4.81 2.30
CA LEU A 76 -11.93 4.90 3.60
C LEU A 76 -12.74 4.18 4.70
N GLN A 77 -14.06 4.32 4.69
CA GLN A 77 -14.92 3.60 5.65
C GLN A 77 -14.75 2.08 5.50
N GLN A 78 -14.78 1.56 4.27
CA GLN A 78 -14.53 0.14 4.01
C GLN A 78 -13.13 -0.29 4.50
N ALA A 79 -12.10 0.54 4.24
CA ALA A 79 -10.73 0.25 4.68
C ALA A 79 -10.61 0.17 6.20
N ILE A 80 -11.28 1.07 6.93
CA ILE A 80 -11.33 1.05 8.39
C ILE A 80 -11.99 -0.24 8.90
N GLU A 81 -13.12 -0.65 8.32
CA GLU A 81 -13.82 -1.88 8.68
C GLU A 81 -12.97 -3.14 8.43
N GLN A 82 -12.20 -3.14 7.34
CA GLN A 82 -11.35 -4.26 6.94
C GLN A 82 -9.91 -4.20 7.50
N LYS A 83 -9.56 -3.15 8.25
CA LYS A 83 -8.21 -2.89 8.78
C LYS A 83 -7.14 -2.84 7.69
N VAL A 84 -7.37 -2.01 6.69
CA VAL A 84 -6.49 -1.76 5.53
C VAL A 84 -5.88 -0.37 5.67
N GLY A 85 -4.56 -0.29 5.74
CA GLY A 85 -3.80 0.93 6.03
C GLY A 85 -3.99 1.43 7.47
N ASN A 86 -3.27 2.48 7.83
CA ASN A 86 -3.46 3.19 9.11
C ASN A 86 -3.38 4.72 8.98
N SER A 87 -3.15 5.24 7.77
CA SER A 87 -3.10 6.66 7.46
C SER A 87 -3.61 6.90 6.03
N ILE A 88 -4.11 8.10 5.74
CA ILE A 88 -4.63 8.51 4.43
C ILE A 88 -3.93 9.77 3.93
N LEU A 89 -3.55 9.79 2.66
CA LEU A 89 -3.17 11.03 1.98
C LEU A 89 -4.42 11.76 1.49
N VAL A 90 -4.62 13.00 1.92
CA VAL A 90 -5.80 13.81 1.56
C VAL A 90 -5.44 14.77 0.43
N LYS A 91 -6.08 14.59 -0.73
CA LYS A 91 -5.93 15.43 -1.93
C LYS A 91 -7.25 16.13 -2.26
N THR A 92 -7.30 17.45 -2.16
CA THR A 92 -8.54 18.25 -2.35
C THR A 92 -9.12 18.17 -3.76
N GLU A 93 -8.29 17.85 -4.76
CA GLU A 93 -8.67 17.76 -6.18
C GLU A 93 -9.22 16.36 -6.56
N SER A 94 -9.03 15.34 -5.72
CA SER A 94 -9.10 13.92 -6.15
C SER A 94 -10.48 13.32 -6.28
N ASN A 95 -11.54 14.00 -5.84
CA ASN A 95 -12.92 13.51 -5.93
C ASN A 95 -13.42 13.22 -7.36
N TRP A 96 -12.66 13.57 -8.40
CA TRP A 96 -13.08 13.45 -9.80
C TRP A 96 -12.47 12.27 -10.57
N TYR A 97 -11.52 11.53 -9.99
CA TYR A 97 -10.72 10.53 -10.73
C TYR A 97 -10.57 9.16 -10.05
N CYS A 98 -11.29 8.89 -8.96
CA CYS A 98 -11.30 7.55 -8.36
C CYS A 98 -12.03 6.59 -9.30
N VAL A 99 -11.31 5.58 -9.80
CA VAL A 99 -11.81 4.57 -10.76
C VAL A 99 -12.19 3.29 -10.03
#